data_AF-A0A543I3E0-F1
#
_entry.id   AF-A0A543I3E0-F1
#
_cell.length_a   1.000
_cell.length_b   1.000
_cell.length_c   1.000
_cell.angle_alpha   90.00
_cell.angle_beta   90.00
_cell.angle_gamma   90.00
#
_symmetry.space_group_name_H-M   'P 1'
#
loop_
_entity.id
_entity.type
_entity.pdbx_description
1 polymer ?
#
loop_
_entity_poly.entity_id
_entity_poly.type
_entity_poly.pdbx_seq_one_letter_code
_entity_poly.pdbx_strand_id
1 'polypeptide(L)'
;MGDLRSTLPVVLDLSGRLVVAVGGGPVSARQVRAFLDERAVVRVVAPWLCEDLRELVAAGRIEWVQRDYVGGSDLDGAWLVHTASGEPSVDREVAADADARRLWCIDATDPAASSAAAAARTDVTTPDGRVTIAAYAAGDPGTAATVVDGVERAIGSGALDLRRTRSHDRRGWVALVGGGPGTDGLLTTRGRELLAAADVVVLDRLAPRAAVDRLPASVQVIDVGKTSGHHPVPQWRINEILVEQAQLGLGVVRLKGGDPYVLGRGGEERDACEAHGIPVEVVAGVTSAVSVPAAAGIPVTHRGVARGFTVVTGHEEIPVLPTGGDHTLVLLMAVGGLRWTATLLMEHGRSADSPVAIIERGFAPDQRITLGTVATIADLAVERGVESPAVIVVGDVVRLSPEWRQRHTPAAS
;
A
#
# COMPACT_ATOMS: atom_id res chain seq x y z
N MET A 1 -31.76 -15.48 -27.49
CA MET A 1 -30.72 -15.86 -26.52
C MET A 1 -29.53 -16.28 -27.35
N GLY A 2 -28.58 -15.37 -27.58
CA GLY A 2 -27.46 -15.60 -28.50
C GLY A 2 -26.67 -16.84 -28.09
N ASP A 3 -26.19 -17.58 -29.07
CA ASP A 3 -25.51 -18.86 -28.93
C ASP A 3 -24.38 -18.74 -27.89
N LEU A 4 -24.62 -19.24 -26.67
CA LEU A 4 -23.62 -19.23 -25.60
C LEU A 4 -22.57 -20.26 -25.98
N ARG A 5 -21.49 -19.82 -26.64
CA ARG A 5 -20.30 -20.65 -26.81
C ARG A 5 -19.83 -21.12 -25.43
N SER A 6 -19.93 -22.43 -25.20
CA SER A 6 -19.37 -23.07 -24.01
C SER A 6 -17.86 -22.80 -23.98
N THR A 7 -17.40 -21.98 -23.04
CA THR A 7 -15.99 -21.66 -22.85
C THR A 7 -15.56 -22.24 -21.51
N LEU A 8 -14.54 -23.11 -21.51
CA LEU A 8 -13.96 -23.66 -20.29
C LEU A 8 -12.75 -22.80 -19.88
N PRO A 9 -12.78 -22.09 -18.75
CA PRO A 9 -11.60 -21.39 -18.27
C PRO A 9 -10.55 -22.41 -17.83
N VAL A 10 -9.38 -22.36 -18.46
CA VAL A 10 -8.22 -23.21 -18.13
C VAL A 10 -6.99 -22.37 -17.91
N VAL A 11 -6.11 -22.82 -17.00
CA VAL A 11 -4.80 -22.21 -16.77
C VAL A 11 -3.76 -23.00 -17.55
N LEU A 12 -2.98 -22.32 -18.38
CA LEU A 12 -1.95 -22.92 -19.21
C LEU A 12 -0.56 -22.52 -18.69
N ASP A 13 0.29 -23.49 -18.41
CA ASP A 13 1.72 -23.25 -18.19
C ASP A 13 2.39 -23.04 -19.55
N LEU A 14 2.97 -21.87 -19.80
CA LEU A 14 3.70 -21.59 -21.05
C LEU A 14 5.21 -21.71 -20.89
N SER A 15 5.70 -22.08 -19.71
CA SER A 15 7.14 -22.13 -19.42
C SER A 15 7.88 -23.03 -20.40
N GLY A 16 8.78 -22.45 -21.20
CA GLY A 16 9.57 -23.17 -22.19
C GLY A 16 8.78 -23.70 -23.39
N ARG A 17 7.49 -23.33 -23.54
CA ARG A 17 6.64 -23.76 -24.67
C ARG A 17 6.68 -22.71 -25.78
N LEU A 18 6.68 -23.18 -27.03
CA LEU A 18 6.67 -22.30 -28.19
C LEU A 18 5.29 -21.66 -28.38
N VAL A 19 5.27 -20.34 -28.49
CA VAL A 19 4.12 -19.54 -28.88
C VAL A 19 4.47 -18.79 -30.17
N VAL A 20 3.62 -18.92 -31.19
CA VAL A 20 3.81 -18.23 -32.47
C VAL A 20 2.84 -17.05 -32.56
N ALA A 21 3.38 -15.86 -32.76
CA ALA A 21 2.60 -14.64 -32.99
C ALA A 21 2.74 -14.21 -34.46
N VAL A 22 1.62 -14.11 -35.17
CA VAL A 22 1.57 -13.60 -36.55
C VAL A 22 1.10 -12.14 -36.52
N GLY A 23 1.97 -11.25 -36.98
CA GLY A 23 1.76 -9.80 -36.95
C GLY A 23 2.75 -9.06 -36.05
N GLY A 24 3.24 -7.92 -36.54
CA GLY A 24 4.29 -7.12 -35.89
C GLY A 24 3.81 -5.81 -35.25
N GLY A 25 2.50 -5.60 -35.17
CA GLY A 25 1.90 -4.37 -34.65
C GLY A 25 1.86 -4.28 -33.11
N PRO A 26 1.38 -3.15 -32.56
CA PRO A 26 1.23 -2.94 -31.11
C PRO A 26 0.30 -3.94 -30.41
N VAL A 27 -0.70 -4.47 -31.14
CA VAL A 27 -1.62 -5.50 -30.61
C VAL A 27 -0.84 -6.78 -30.28
N SER A 28 -0.03 -7.26 -31.22
CA SER A 28 0.90 -8.38 -30.99
C SER A 28 1.91 -8.07 -29.91
N ALA A 29 2.47 -6.87 -29.87
CA ALA A 29 3.47 -6.48 -28.87
C ALA A 29 2.97 -6.67 -27.43
N ARG A 30 1.74 -6.22 -27.15
CA ARG A 30 1.11 -6.38 -25.83
C ARG A 30 0.96 -7.85 -25.45
N GLN A 31 0.50 -8.67 -26.39
CA GLN A 31 0.27 -10.09 -26.13
C GLN A 31 1.59 -10.88 -25.99
N VAL A 32 2.60 -10.56 -26.80
CA VAL A 32 3.95 -11.14 -26.73
C VAL A 32 4.60 -10.87 -25.38
N ARG A 33 4.47 -9.65 -24.83
CA ARG A 33 4.96 -9.34 -23.47
C ARG A 33 4.31 -10.23 -22.41
N ALA A 34 2.99 -10.39 -22.47
CA ALA A 34 2.27 -11.26 -21.54
C ALA A 34 2.74 -12.74 -21.63
N PHE A 35 3.04 -13.25 -22.82
CA PHE A 35 3.59 -14.59 -22.99
C PHE A 35 5.02 -14.73 -22.44
N LEU A 36 5.85 -13.70 -22.60
CA LEU A 36 7.21 -13.68 -22.05
C LEU A 36 7.23 -13.63 -20.52
N ASP A 37 6.27 -12.94 -19.89
CA ASP A 37 6.10 -12.93 -18.44
C ASP A 37 5.79 -14.34 -17.90
N GLU A 38 5.09 -15.15 -18.70
CA GLU A 38 4.84 -16.59 -18.46
C GLU A 38 5.98 -17.51 -18.92
N ARG A 39 7.15 -16.94 -19.26
CA ARG A 39 8.35 -17.67 -19.69
C ARG A 39 8.15 -18.52 -20.96
N ALA A 40 7.24 -18.11 -21.84
CA ALA A 40 7.11 -18.70 -23.16
C ALA A 40 8.34 -18.45 -24.04
N VAL A 41 8.60 -19.39 -24.95
CA VAL A 41 9.50 -19.16 -26.08
C VAL A 41 8.66 -18.56 -27.20
N VAL A 42 8.92 -17.32 -27.61
CA VAL A 42 8.05 -16.61 -28.56
C VAL A 42 8.74 -16.43 -29.90
N ARG A 43 8.05 -16.83 -30.98
CA ARG A 43 8.40 -16.54 -32.37
C ARG A 43 7.39 -15.57 -32.96
N VAL A 44 7.87 -14.49 -33.58
CA VAL A 44 7.04 -13.53 -34.29
C VAL A 44 7.27 -13.66 -35.79
N VAL A 45 6.20 -13.91 -36.55
CA VAL A 45 6.20 -13.94 -38.02
C VAL A 45 5.54 -12.66 -38.52
N ALA A 46 6.34 -11.77 -39.10
CA ALA A 46 5.84 -10.51 -39.66
C ALA A 46 6.89 -9.86 -40.59
N PRO A 47 6.46 -9.18 -41.67
CA PRO A 47 7.36 -8.46 -42.58
C PRO A 47 8.04 -7.25 -41.91
N TRP A 48 7.38 -6.66 -40.91
CA TRP A 48 7.87 -5.53 -40.12
C TRP A 48 7.47 -5.71 -38.65
N LEU A 49 8.18 -5.00 -37.76
CA LEU A 49 7.90 -4.95 -36.32
C LEU A 49 7.75 -3.49 -35.87
N CYS A 50 6.85 -3.24 -34.94
CA CYS A 50 6.80 -2.01 -34.15
C CYS A 50 8.02 -1.89 -33.21
N GLU A 51 8.20 -0.71 -32.63
CA GLU A 51 9.32 -0.40 -31.74
C GLU A 51 9.44 -1.38 -30.57
N ASP A 52 8.34 -1.64 -29.87
CA ASP A 52 8.28 -2.56 -28.72
C ASP A 52 8.79 -3.98 -29.05
N LEU A 53 8.46 -4.52 -30.22
CA LEU A 53 8.90 -5.85 -30.63
C LEU A 53 10.35 -5.85 -31.11
N ARG A 54 10.82 -4.77 -31.76
CA ARG A 54 12.23 -4.64 -32.16
C ARG A 54 13.15 -4.63 -30.95
N GLU A 55 12.77 -3.97 -29.87
CA GLU A 55 13.53 -3.98 -28.61
C GLU A 55 13.65 -5.40 -28.05
N LEU A 56 12.58 -6.19 -28.09
CA LEU A 56 12.58 -7.58 -27.63
C LEU A 56 13.47 -8.48 -28.49
N VAL A 57 13.51 -8.27 -29.81
CA VAL A 57 14.44 -8.96 -30.71
C VAL A 57 15.89 -8.57 -30.38
N ALA A 58 16.17 -7.27 -30.23
CA ALA A 58 17.51 -6.77 -29.91
C ALA A 58 18.02 -7.31 -28.56
N ALA A 59 17.11 -7.51 -27.58
CA ALA A 59 17.41 -8.13 -26.30
C ALA A 59 17.49 -9.68 -26.34
N GLY A 60 17.32 -10.31 -27.51
CA GLY A 60 17.35 -11.76 -27.68
C GLY A 60 16.20 -12.49 -26.96
N ARG A 61 15.09 -11.79 -26.70
CA ARG A 61 13.94 -12.32 -25.94
C ARG A 61 12.93 -13.05 -26.83
N ILE A 62 12.89 -12.74 -28.13
CA ILE A 62 11.99 -13.35 -29.11
C ILE A 62 12.73 -13.67 -30.41
N GLU A 63 12.26 -14.68 -31.13
CA GLU A 63 12.70 -14.99 -32.49
C GLU A 63 11.86 -14.20 -33.49
N TRP A 64 12.49 -13.49 -34.44
CA TRP A 64 11.79 -12.80 -35.52
C TRP A 64 12.02 -13.47 -36.86
N VAL A 65 10.93 -13.90 -37.48
CA VAL A 65 10.89 -14.38 -38.86
C VAL A 65 10.39 -13.23 -39.73
N GLN A 66 11.33 -12.51 -40.34
CA GLN A 66 11.07 -11.31 -41.14
C GLN A 66 10.53 -11.67 -42.53
N ARG A 67 9.23 -11.95 -42.61
CA ARG A 67 8.47 -12.14 -43.86
C ARG A 67 6.98 -12.23 -43.56
N ASP A 68 6.18 -12.27 -44.61
CA ASP A 68 4.76 -12.60 -44.52
C ASP A 68 4.55 -14.05 -44.05
N TYR A 69 3.37 -14.30 -43.49
CA TYR A 69 2.90 -15.64 -43.15
C TYR A 69 2.73 -16.45 -44.45
N VAL A 70 3.25 -17.68 -44.48
CA VAL A 70 3.25 -18.52 -45.69
C VAL A 70 2.39 -19.79 -45.55
N GLY A 71 1.62 -19.88 -44.47
CA GLY A 71 0.77 -21.01 -44.17
C GLY A 71 1.26 -21.84 -42.99
N GLY A 72 0.56 -22.96 -42.77
CA GLY A 72 0.67 -23.74 -41.55
C GLY A 72 2.09 -24.05 -41.07
N SER A 73 3.08 -24.29 -41.94
CA SER A 73 4.47 -24.61 -41.52
C SER A 73 5.08 -23.60 -40.55
N ASP A 74 4.62 -22.35 -40.56
CA ASP A 74 5.04 -21.32 -39.62
C ASP A 74 4.61 -21.61 -38.17
N LEU A 75 3.60 -22.45 -38.00
CA LEU A 75 3.02 -22.88 -36.73
C LEU A 75 3.62 -24.19 -36.22
N ASP A 76 4.63 -24.75 -36.88
CA ASP A 76 5.22 -26.04 -36.51
C ASP A 76 5.82 -25.99 -35.08
N GLY A 77 5.39 -26.93 -34.23
CA GLY A 77 5.84 -27.07 -32.85
C GLY A 77 5.22 -26.07 -31.85
N ALA A 78 4.34 -25.18 -32.31
CA ALA A 78 3.65 -24.25 -31.43
C ALA A 78 2.67 -24.99 -30.50
N TRP A 79 2.47 -24.45 -29.31
CA TRP A 79 1.41 -24.87 -28.38
C TRP A 79 0.22 -23.90 -28.39
N LEU A 80 0.52 -22.63 -28.69
CA LEU A 80 -0.43 -21.54 -28.74
C LEU A 80 -0.05 -20.63 -29.91
N VAL A 81 -1.07 -20.13 -30.60
CA VAL A 81 -0.94 -19.19 -31.70
C VAL A 81 -1.65 -17.90 -31.32
N HIS A 82 -1.08 -16.77 -31.71
CA HIS A 82 -1.72 -15.46 -31.64
C HIS A 82 -1.68 -14.81 -33.02
N THR A 83 -2.80 -14.25 -33.47
CA THR A 83 -2.84 -13.53 -34.75
C THR A 83 -3.42 -12.13 -34.58
N ALA A 84 -2.68 -11.17 -35.13
CA ALA A 84 -3.02 -9.76 -35.23
C ALA A 84 -2.18 -9.12 -36.34
N SER A 85 -2.27 -9.68 -37.54
CA SER A 85 -1.48 -9.28 -38.71
C SER A 85 -1.82 -7.87 -39.21
N GLY A 86 -3.04 -7.41 -38.93
CA GLY A 86 -3.60 -6.19 -39.49
C GLY A 86 -4.35 -6.41 -40.81
N GLU A 87 -4.35 -7.64 -41.33
CA GLU A 87 -5.06 -8.04 -42.54
C GLU A 87 -6.02 -9.21 -42.25
N PRO A 88 -7.35 -8.99 -42.27
CA PRO A 88 -8.34 -9.99 -41.86
C PRO A 88 -8.35 -11.29 -42.67
N SER A 89 -7.80 -11.31 -43.89
CA SER A 89 -7.60 -12.53 -44.67
C SER A 89 -6.50 -13.40 -44.08
N VAL A 90 -5.38 -12.79 -43.70
CA VAL A 90 -4.24 -13.50 -43.08
C VAL A 90 -4.64 -14.02 -41.71
N ASP A 91 -5.31 -13.22 -40.89
CA ASP A 91 -5.73 -13.66 -39.55
C ASP A 91 -6.68 -14.89 -39.60
N ARG A 92 -7.61 -14.91 -40.57
CA ARG A 92 -8.47 -16.07 -40.81
C ARG A 92 -7.71 -17.30 -41.30
N GLU A 93 -6.69 -17.11 -42.15
CA GLU A 93 -5.85 -18.20 -42.63
C GLU A 93 -5.04 -18.81 -41.48
N VAL A 94 -4.41 -17.98 -40.64
CA VAL A 94 -3.68 -18.40 -39.44
C VAL A 94 -4.59 -19.17 -38.49
N ALA A 95 -5.82 -18.68 -38.25
CA ALA A 95 -6.79 -19.35 -37.39
C ALA A 95 -7.22 -20.71 -37.95
N ALA A 96 -7.48 -20.81 -39.26
CA ALA A 96 -7.84 -22.06 -39.91
C ALA A 96 -6.69 -23.10 -39.89
N ASP A 97 -5.47 -22.65 -40.15
CA ASP A 97 -4.28 -23.51 -40.09
C ASP A 97 -4.03 -24.01 -38.67
N ALA A 98 -4.17 -23.14 -37.66
CA ALA A 98 -4.06 -23.51 -36.26
C ALA A 98 -5.09 -24.60 -35.90
N ASP A 99 -6.36 -24.43 -36.31
CA ASP A 99 -7.42 -25.40 -36.05
C ASP A 99 -7.16 -26.76 -36.73
N ALA A 100 -6.75 -26.75 -38.00
CA ALA A 100 -6.36 -27.96 -38.74
C ALA A 100 -5.24 -28.75 -38.06
N ARG A 101 -4.41 -28.07 -37.27
CA ARG A 101 -3.29 -28.63 -36.51
C ARG A 101 -3.61 -28.92 -35.05
N ARG A 102 -4.84 -28.60 -34.60
CA ARG A 102 -5.31 -28.72 -33.21
C ARG A 102 -4.53 -27.84 -32.25
N LEU A 103 -4.18 -26.64 -32.71
CA LEU A 103 -3.53 -25.60 -31.93
C LEU A 103 -4.56 -24.59 -31.43
N TRP A 104 -4.41 -24.16 -30.18
CA TRP A 104 -5.21 -23.05 -29.66
C TRP A 104 -4.74 -21.75 -30.32
N CYS A 105 -5.68 -20.97 -30.86
CA CYS A 105 -5.41 -19.70 -31.51
C CYS A 105 -6.16 -18.58 -30.78
N ILE A 106 -5.44 -17.50 -30.46
CA ILE A 106 -5.98 -16.25 -29.94
C ILE A 106 -5.97 -15.23 -31.08
N ASP A 107 -7.11 -15.10 -31.76
CA ASP A 107 -7.35 -14.08 -32.77
C ASP A 107 -7.79 -12.76 -32.11
N ALA A 108 -6.96 -11.74 -32.24
CA ALA A 108 -7.23 -10.42 -31.65
C ALA A 108 -8.26 -9.61 -32.45
N THR A 109 -8.52 -9.99 -33.69
CA THR A 109 -9.38 -9.27 -34.63
C THR A 109 -10.80 -9.83 -34.66
N ASP A 110 -10.95 -11.14 -34.43
CA ASP A 110 -12.25 -11.81 -34.29
C ASP A 110 -12.30 -12.69 -33.02
N PRO A 111 -12.52 -12.08 -31.85
CA PRO A 111 -12.67 -12.82 -30.60
C PRO A 111 -13.84 -13.83 -30.61
N ALA A 112 -14.83 -13.62 -31.48
CA ALA A 112 -16.00 -14.47 -31.57
C ALA A 112 -15.72 -15.76 -32.36
N ALA A 113 -14.84 -15.70 -33.37
CA ALA A 113 -14.40 -16.86 -34.13
C ALA A 113 -13.21 -17.60 -33.49
N SER A 114 -12.43 -16.93 -32.64
CA SER A 114 -11.22 -17.47 -31.98
C SER A 114 -11.46 -18.78 -31.22
N SER A 115 -10.51 -19.72 -31.30
CA SER A 115 -10.57 -21.02 -30.60
C SER A 115 -10.11 -20.93 -29.15
N ALA A 116 -9.34 -19.90 -28.81
CA ALA A 116 -8.96 -19.55 -27.44
C ALA A 116 -9.09 -18.03 -27.21
N ALA A 117 -9.20 -17.63 -25.94
CA ALA A 117 -9.27 -16.23 -25.55
C ALA A 117 -8.30 -15.95 -24.40
N ALA A 118 -7.63 -14.80 -24.45
CA ALA A 118 -6.91 -14.27 -23.30
C ALA A 118 -7.92 -13.60 -22.35
N ALA A 119 -8.10 -14.16 -21.16
CA ALA A 119 -8.93 -13.55 -20.12
C ALA A 119 -8.27 -12.27 -19.60
N ALA A 120 -9.08 -11.28 -19.20
CA ALA A 120 -8.58 -10.18 -18.39
C ALA A 120 -8.04 -10.77 -17.09
N ARG A 121 -6.83 -10.36 -16.69
CA ARG A 121 -6.18 -10.92 -15.50
C ARG A 121 -5.41 -9.88 -14.72
N THR A 122 -5.32 -10.10 -13.41
CA THR A 122 -4.45 -9.35 -12.50
C THR A 122 -3.80 -10.32 -11.52
N ASP A 123 -2.63 -9.95 -11.04
CA ASP A 123 -1.91 -10.69 -10.00
C ASP A 123 -1.89 -9.85 -8.72
N VAL A 124 -2.43 -10.43 -7.64
CA VAL A 124 -2.32 -9.82 -6.32
C VAL A 124 -1.26 -10.57 -5.51
N THR A 125 -0.26 -9.82 -5.03
CA THR A 125 0.78 -10.37 -4.15
C THR A 125 0.30 -10.33 -2.72
N THR A 126 0.13 -11.49 -2.11
CA THR A 126 -0.17 -11.64 -0.68
C THR A 126 1.08 -12.11 0.07
N PRO A 127 1.13 -11.99 1.41
CA PRO A 127 2.22 -12.57 2.21
C PRO A 127 2.43 -14.08 1.99
N ASP A 128 1.40 -14.80 1.53
CA ASP A 128 1.40 -16.24 1.30
C ASP A 128 1.69 -16.67 -0.13
N GLY A 129 1.83 -15.73 -1.07
CA GLY A 129 2.13 -16.00 -2.47
C GLY A 129 1.38 -15.09 -3.43
N ARG A 130 1.32 -15.51 -4.69
CA ARG A 130 0.63 -14.80 -5.77
C ARG A 130 -0.75 -15.42 -5.99
N VAL A 131 -1.77 -14.57 -6.05
CA VAL A 131 -3.13 -14.96 -6.48
C VAL A 131 -3.38 -14.33 -7.83
N THR A 132 -3.56 -15.17 -8.86
CA THR A 132 -3.94 -14.72 -10.20
C THR A 132 -5.46 -14.80 -10.35
N ILE A 133 -6.07 -13.67 -10.67
CA ILE A 133 -7.51 -13.57 -10.94
C ILE A 133 -7.67 -13.43 -12.43
N ALA A 134 -8.54 -14.23 -13.02
CA ALA A 134 -8.90 -14.11 -14.43
C ALA A 134 -10.42 -14.01 -14.56
N ALA A 135 -10.90 -13.05 -15.36
CA ALA A 135 -12.30 -12.94 -15.73
C ALA A 135 -12.45 -13.03 -17.25
N TYR A 136 -13.48 -13.77 -17.67
CA TYR A 136 -13.88 -13.88 -19.06
C TYR A 136 -15.35 -13.49 -19.17
N ALA A 137 -15.66 -12.52 -20.04
CA ALA A 137 -17.01 -12.02 -20.26
C ALA A 137 -17.35 -12.05 -21.76
N ALA A 138 -17.32 -13.24 -22.38
CA ALA A 138 -17.82 -13.58 -23.72
C ALA A 138 -17.98 -12.40 -24.71
N GLY A 139 -16.85 -11.79 -25.13
CA GLY A 139 -16.83 -10.70 -26.13
C GLY A 139 -16.92 -9.28 -25.58
N ASP A 140 -17.00 -9.10 -24.27
CA ASP A 140 -16.93 -7.80 -23.57
C ASP A 140 -15.68 -7.71 -22.67
N PRO A 141 -14.53 -7.30 -23.23
CA PRO A 141 -13.31 -7.10 -22.47
C PRO A 141 -13.43 -6.04 -21.37
N GLY A 142 -14.32 -5.05 -21.53
CA GLY A 142 -14.52 -3.97 -20.56
C GLY A 142 -15.19 -4.47 -19.29
N THR A 143 -16.20 -5.32 -19.42
CA THR A 143 -16.83 -6.01 -18.28
C THR A 143 -15.84 -6.94 -17.59
N ALA A 144 -15.06 -7.72 -18.35
CA ALA A 144 -14.03 -8.59 -17.77
C ALA A 144 -12.99 -7.80 -16.95
N ALA A 145 -12.48 -6.69 -17.49
CA ALA A 145 -11.57 -5.80 -16.77
C ALA A 145 -12.21 -5.21 -15.51
N THR A 146 -13.45 -4.74 -15.60
CA THR A 146 -14.18 -4.18 -14.45
C THR A 146 -14.33 -5.19 -13.30
N VAL A 147 -14.59 -6.46 -13.63
CA VAL A 147 -14.68 -7.54 -12.64
C VAL A 147 -13.32 -7.78 -11.98
N VAL A 148 -12.25 -7.89 -12.78
CA VAL A 148 -10.89 -8.07 -12.26
C VAL A 148 -10.50 -6.92 -11.34
N ASP A 149 -10.69 -5.67 -11.76
CA ASP A 149 -10.42 -4.47 -10.96
C ASP A 149 -11.25 -4.44 -9.66
N GLY A 150 -12.51 -4.91 -9.73
CA GLY A 150 -13.38 -5.03 -8.58
C GLY A 150 -12.83 -6.02 -7.54
N VAL A 151 -12.42 -7.21 -7.99
CA VAL A 151 -11.85 -8.24 -7.12
C VAL A 151 -10.50 -7.79 -6.57
N GLU A 152 -9.64 -7.17 -7.39
CA GLU A 152 -8.36 -6.61 -6.95
C GLU A 152 -8.55 -5.58 -5.83
N ARG A 153 -9.47 -4.63 -6.00
CA ARG A 153 -9.81 -3.66 -4.95
C ARG A 153 -10.38 -4.33 -3.70
N ALA A 154 -11.22 -5.35 -3.85
CA ALA A 154 -11.78 -6.07 -2.72
C ALA A 154 -10.69 -6.82 -1.93
N ILE A 155 -9.67 -7.36 -2.60
CA ILE A 155 -8.52 -7.96 -1.94
C ILE A 155 -7.64 -6.89 -1.27
N GLY A 156 -7.27 -5.83 -1.99
CA GLY A 156 -6.41 -4.77 -1.45
C GLY A 156 -7.05 -3.97 -0.31
N SER A 157 -8.39 -3.94 -0.25
CA SER A 157 -9.14 -3.34 0.87
C SER A 157 -9.34 -4.30 2.05
N GLY A 158 -9.05 -5.60 1.88
CA GLY A 158 -9.27 -6.64 2.88
C GLY A 158 -10.72 -7.13 2.98
N ALA A 159 -11.58 -6.81 2.00
CA ALA A 159 -12.97 -7.27 1.94
C ALA A 159 -13.09 -8.76 1.57
N LEU A 160 -12.07 -9.34 0.94
CA LEU A 160 -11.99 -10.77 0.63
C LEU A 160 -10.96 -11.45 1.53
N ASP A 161 -11.40 -12.46 2.27
CA ASP A 161 -10.52 -13.31 3.08
C ASP A 161 -9.78 -14.31 2.18
N LEU A 162 -8.51 -14.01 1.91
CA LEU A 162 -7.63 -14.86 1.11
C LEU A 162 -6.75 -15.78 1.95
N ARG A 163 -6.99 -15.88 3.26
CA ARG A 163 -6.19 -16.78 4.11
C ARG A 163 -6.37 -18.20 3.60
N ARG A 164 -5.25 -18.86 3.31
CA ARG A 164 -5.25 -20.30 3.08
C ARG A 164 -5.86 -20.98 4.31
N THR A 165 -6.76 -21.93 4.10
CA THR A 165 -6.99 -23.04 5.04
C THR A 165 -5.67 -23.84 5.12
N ARG A 166 -4.70 -23.35 5.89
CA ARG A 166 -3.33 -23.91 5.93
C ARG A 166 -3.33 -25.29 6.60
N SER A 167 -2.52 -26.20 6.06
CA SER A 167 -1.87 -27.26 6.84
C SER A 167 -0.78 -26.62 7.70
N HIS A 168 -0.68 -27.04 8.97
CA HIS A 168 0.14 -26.47 10.06
C HIS A 168 1.68 -26.46 9.86
N ASP A 169 2.21 -26.51 8.64
CA ASP A 169 3.62 -26.81 8.36
C ASP A 169 4.49 -25.58 7.99
N ARG A 170 3.94 -24.36 8.10
CA ARG A 170 4.71 -23.12 7.88
C ARG A 170 4.97 -22.39 9.21
N ARG A 171 6.20 -21.89 9.37
CA ARG A 171 6.59 -20.97 10.45
C ARG A 171 5.76 -19.68 10.34
N GLY A 172 5.30 -19.16 11.49
CA GLY A 172 4.55 -17.91 11.56
C GLY A 172 5.40 -16.68 11.20
N TRP A 173 4.77 -15.53 11.10
CA TRP A 173 5.41 -14.27 10.72
C TRP A 173 4.83 -13.10 11.52
N VAL A 174 5.61 -12.03 11.66
CA VAL A 174 5.17 -10.79 12.30
C VAL A 174 5.27 -9.64 11.30
N ALA A 175 4.27 -8.76 11.26
CA ALA A 175 4.36 -7.50 10.57
C ALA A 175 4.09 -6.33 11.52
N LEU A 176 5.03 -5.39 11.60
CA LEU A 176 4.86 -4.13 12.32
C LEU A 176 4.27 -3.11 11.35
N VAL A 177 2.98 -2.78 11.51
CA VAL A 177 2.24 -1.95 10.57
C VAL A 177 1.91 -0.60 11.18
N GLY A 178 2.37 0.47 10.53
CA GLY A 178 1.98 1.84 10.86
C GLY A 178 0.56 2.14 10.42
N GLY A 179 -0.32 2.39 11.38
CA GLY A 179 -1.74 2.66 11.20
C GLY A 179 -2.09 4.11 10.83
N GLY A 180 -1.11 5.01 10.81
CA GLY A 180 -1.37 6.43 10.60
C GLY A 180 -1.95 7.13 11.85
N PRO A 181 -2.33 8.42 11.77
CA PRO A 181 -2.64 9.24 12.95
C PRO A 181 -3.99 8.94 13.64
N GLY A 182 -4.73 7.92 13.20
CA GLY A 182 -5.97 7.47 13.85
C GLY A 182 -7.16 7.27 12.92
N THR A 183 -7.14 7.83 11.71
CA THR A 183 -8.14 7.55 10.67
C THR A 183 -7.67 6.41 9.77
N ASP A 184 -8.55 5.46 9.48
CA ASP A 184 -8.24 4.34 8.60
C ASP A 184 -7.87 4.78 7.19
N GLY A 185 -8.31 5.96 6.74
CA GLY A 185 -8.04 6.46 5.39
C GLY A 185 -6.56 6.69 5.08
N LEU A 186 -5.72 6.79 6.12
CA LEU A 186 -4.27 6.99 6.00
C LEU A 186 -3.46 5.71 6.20
N LEU A 187 -4.12 4.55 6.34
CA LEU A 187 -3.47 3.25 6.31
C LEU A 187 -2.95 2.96 4.89
N THR A 188 -1.70 2.53 4.77
CA THR A 188 -1.08 2.19 3.48
C THR A 188 -1.71 0.94 2.86
N THR A 189 -1.64 0.81 1.53
CA THR A 189 -2.12 -0.39 0.82
C THR A 189 -1.47 -1.66 1.38
N ARG A 190 -0.16 -1.64 1.59
CA ARG A 190 0.58 -2.77 2.17
C ARG A 190 0.10 -3.11 3.59
N GLY A 191 -0.20 -2.10 4.41
CA GLY A 191 -0.76 -2.30 5.74
C GLY A 191 -2.13 -2.99 5.71
N ARG A 192 -2.99 -2.67 4.73
CA ARG A 192 -4.28 -3.33 4.53
C ARG A 192 -4.13 -4.78 4.08
N GLU A 193 -3.25 -5.05 3.14
CA GLU A 193 -2.96 -6.41 2.65
C GLU A 193 -2.52 -7.33 3.80
N LEU A 194 -1.64 -6.85 4.68
CA LEU A 194 -1.16 -7.62 5.82
C LEU A 194 -2.24 -7.82 6.89
N LEU A 195 -3.06 -6.80 7.17
CA LEU A 195 -4.21 -6.94 8.07
C LEU A 195 -5.22 -7.98 7.54
N ALA A 196 -5.48 -7.99 6.23
CA ALA A 196 -6.36 -8.96 5.60
C ALA A 196 -5.81 -10.40 5.66
N ALA A 197 -4.48 -10.56 5.67
CA ALA A 197 -3.81 -11.85 5.78
C ALA A 197 -3.54 -12.29 7.23
N ALA A 198 -3.86 -11.45 8.23
CA ALA A 198 -3.52 -11.71 9.62
C ALA A 198 -4.41 -12.80 10.24
N ASP A 199 -3.79 -13.65 11.05
CA ASP A 199 -4.49 -14.55 11.96
C ASP A 199 -4.73 -13.85 13.31
N VAL A 200 -3.78 -13.02 13.74
CA VAL A 200 -3.82 -12.26 14.98
C VAL A 200 -3.45 -10.80 14.74
N VAL A 201 -4.22 -9.87 15.29
CA VAL A 201 -3.91 -8.43 15.31
C VAL A 201 -3.66 -7.97 16.73
N VAL A 202 -2.45 -7.48 17.00
CA VAL A 202 -2.04 -6.89 18.27
C VAL A 202 -2.04 -5.37 18.12
N LEU A 203 -2.94 -4.67 18.80
CA LEU A 203 -3.10 -3.21 18.67
C LEU A 203 -2.95 -2.49 20.00
N ASP A 204 -2.51 -1.24 19.94
CA ASP A 204 -2.51 -0.34 21.09
C ASP A 204 -3.64 0.69 20.99
N ARG A 205 -3.74 1.57 21.99
CA ARG A 205 -4.77 2.60 22.08
C ARG A 205 -4.78 3.57 20.89
N LEU A 206 -3.62 3.82 20.26
CA LEU A 206 -3.48 4.81 19.19
C LEU A 206 -3.68 4.23 17.79
N ALA A 207 -3.79 2.90 17.67
CA ALA A 207 -4.05 2.23 16.42
C ALA A 207 -5.46 2.58 15.88
N PRO A 208 -5.63 2.64 14.54
CA PRO A 208 -6.93 2.90 13.91
C PRO A 208 -7.89 1.71 14.12
N ARG A 209 -8.74 1.80 15.14
CA ARG A 209 -9.65 0.70 15.53
C ARG A 209 -10.67 0.36 14.44
N ALA A 210 -11.16 1.34 13.68
CA ALA A 210 -12.12 1.08 12.61
C ALA A 210 -11.56 0.18 11.49
N ALA A 211 -10.23 0.08 11.35
CA ALA A 211 -9.61 -0.85 10.42
C ALA A 211 -9.70 -2.30 10.95
N VAL A 212 -9.65 -2.46 12.27
CA VAL A 212 -9.79 -3.75 12.98
C VAL A 212 -11.25 -4.19 13.05
N ASP A 213 -12.19 -3.25 13.24
CA ASP A 213 -13.63 -3.54 13.33
C ASP A 213 -14.21 -4.16 12.03
N ARG A 214 -13.50 -3.98 10.90
CA ARG A 214 -13.87 -4.54 9.60
C ARG A 214 -13.26 -5.90 9.31
N LEU A 215 -12.39 -6.40 10.19
CA LEU A 215 -11.75 -7.69 10.01
C LEU A 215 -12.75 -8.84 10.24
N PRO A 216 -12.54 -9.99 9.58
CA PRO A 216 -13.37 -11.18 9.83
C PRO A 216 -13.35 -11.59 11.30
N ALA A 217 -14.47 -12.13 11.81
CA ALA A 217 -14.59 -12.59 13.20
C ALA A 217 -13.61 -13.72 13.58
N SER A 218 -13.01 -14.38 12.60
CA SER A 218 -11.95 -15.38 12.79
C SER A 218 -10.56 -14.79 13.01
N VAL A 219 -10.37 -13.48 12.89
CA VAL A 219 -9.12 -12.81 13.27
C VAL A 219 -9.13 -12.55 14.77
N GLN A 220 -8.13 -13.07 15.50
CA GLN A 220 -8.00 -12.80 16.92
C GLN A 220 -7.45 -11.39 17.15
N VAL A 221 -8.13 -10.59 17.97
CA VAL A 221 -7.70 -9.23 18.30
C VAL A 221 -7.19 -9.18 19.74
N ILE A 222 -5.94 -8.75 19.92
CA ILE A 222 -5.28 -8.59 21.22
C ILE A 222 -5.05 -7.10 21.47
N ASP A 223 -5.84 -6.50 22.35
CA ASP A 223 -5.67 -5.10 22.75
C ASP A 223 -4.64 -4.99 23.87
N VAL A 224 -3.49 -4.39 23.55
CA VAL A 224 -2.41 -4.08 24.51
C VAL A 224 -2.48 -2.62 24.99
N GLY A 225 -3.46 -1.85 24.53
CA GLY A 225 -3.75 -0.50 24.98
C GLY A 225 -4.40 -0.46 26.36
N LYS A 226 -4.26 0.67 27.08
CA LYS A 226 -4.89 0.90 28.39
C LYS A 226 -6.42 0.69 28.32
N THR A 227 -6.92 -0.42 28.85
CA THR A 227 -8.35 -0.59 29.15
C THR A 227 -8.66 0.03 30.49
N SER A 228 -9.78 0.75 30.63
CA SER A 228 -10.24 1.30 31.90
C SER A 228 -10.21 0.23 33.00
N GLY A 229 -9.38 0.44 34.03
CA GLY A 229 -9.21 -0.48 35.17
C GLY A 229 -8.01 -1.45 35.13
N HIS A 230 -7.25 -1.52 34.03
CA HIS A 230 -6.08 -2.41 33.92
C HIS A 230 -4.76 -1.64 33.81
N HIS A 231 -3.72 -2.14 34.49
CA HIS A 231 -2.36 -1.61 34.37
C HIS A 231 -1.84 -1.74 32.92
N PRO A 232 -1.04 -0.77 32.43
CA PRO A 232 -0.47 -0.85 31.08
C PRO A 232 0.30 -2.16 30.89
N VAL A 233 0.06 -2.87 29.78
CA VAL A 233 0.88 -4.04 29.42
C VAL A 233 2.31 -3.54 29.21
N PRO A 234 3.30 -4.06 29.97
CA PRO A 234 4.67 -3.61 29.83
C PRO A 234 5.24 -4.08 28.48
N GLN A 235 6.21 -3.34 27.93
CA GLN A 235 6.72 -3.62 26.58
C GLN A 235 7.26 -5.04 26.42
N TRP A 236 7.99 -5.55 27.41
CA TRP A 236 8.50 -6.92 27.36
C TRP A 236 7.39 -7.95 27.16
N ARG A 237 6.20 -7.71 27.74
CA ARG A 237 5.04 -8.60 27.56
C ARG A 237 4.40 -8.44 26.19
N ILE A 238 4.40 -7.24 25.61
CA ILE A 238 3.99 -7.03 24.21
C ILE A 238 4.90 -7.82 23.28
N ASN A 239 6.21 -7.76 23.50
CA ASN A 239 7.21 -8.49 22.73
C ASN A 239 6.98 -10.01 22.84
N GLU A 240 6.75 -10.52 24.05
CA GLU A 240 6.40 -11.94 24.27
C GLU A 240 5.14 -12.35 23.53
N ILE A 241 4.07 -11.55 23.56
CA ILE A 241 2.83 -11.86 22.83
C ILE A 241 3.11 -12.04 21.34
N LEU A 242 3.89 -11.14 20.72
CA LEU A 242 4.22 -11.25 19.30
C LEU A 242 4.97 -12.55 18.99
N VAL A 243 5.95 -12.90 19.84
CA VAL A 243 6.74 -14.13 19.72
C VAL A 243 5.87 -15.37 19.92
N GLU A 244 5.09 -15.43 20.99
CA GLU A 244 4.20 -16.54 21.34
C GLU A 244 3.24 -16.84 20.19
N GLN A 245 2.56 -15.82 19.65
CA GLN A 245 1.59 -16.00 18.57
C GLN A 245 2.26 -16.49 17.27
N ALA A 246 3.41 -15.92 16.89
CA ALA A 246 4.10 -16.34 15.68
C ALA A 246 4.69 -17.76 15.80
N GLN A 247 5.11 -18.18 17.00
CA GLN A 247 5.59 -19.55 17.26
C GLN A 247 4.49 -20.61 17.11
N LEU A 248 3.21 -20.23 17.23
CA LEU A 248 2.08 -21.09 16.91
C LEU A 248 1.87 -21.27 15.39
N GLY A 249 2.71 -20.65 14.55
CA GLY A 249 2.58 -20.69 13.09
C GLY A 249 1.66 -19.60 12.52
N LEU A 250 1.22 -18.65 13.35
CA LEU A 250 0.24 -17.63 12.98
C LEU A 250 0.91 -16.42 12.29
N GLY A 251 0.17 -15.79 11.39
CA GLY A 251 0.48 -14.46 10.85
C GLY A 251 0.00 -13.38 11.82
N VAL A 252 0.94 -12.62 12.38
CA VAL A 252 0.69 -11.64 13.44
C VAL A 252 0.92 -10.22 12.91
N VAL A 253 -0.09 -9.36 12.98
CA VAL A 253 0.06 -7.94 12.68
C VAL A 253 0.09 -7.14 13.98
N ARG A 254 1.20 -6.46 14.26
CA ARG A 254 1.31 -5.43 15.30
C ARG A 254 0.90 -4.09 14.68
N LEU A 255 -0.36 -3.71 14.86
CA LEU A 255 -0.90 -2.45 14.37
C LEU A 255 -0.61 -1.31 15.36
N LYS A 256 0.17 -0.32 14.92
CA LYS A 256 0.67 0.78 15.76
C LYS A 256 0.10 2.11 15.29
N GLY A 257 -0.23 3.02 16.20
CA GLY A 257 -0.57 4.39 15.83
C GLY A 257 0.62 5.12 15.19
N GLY A 258 0.37 5.89 14.13
CA GLY A 258 1.40 6.63 13.40
C GLY A 258 2.32 5.71 12.58
N ASP A 259 3.61 5.78 12.88
CA ASP A 259 4.67 4.99 12.22
C ASP A 259 5.38 4.10 13.26
N PRO A 260 5.75 2.83 12.94
CA PRO A 260 6.38 1.93 13.90
C PRO A 260 7.68 2.44 14.51
N TYR A 261 8.45 3.23 13.76
CA TYR A 261 9.81 3.67 14.11
C TYR A 261 9.90 5.13 14.54
N VAL A 262 8.82 5.92 14.42
CA VAL A 262 8.78 7.28 14.97
C VAL A 262 8.21 7.24 16.38
N LEU A 263 9.09 7.12 17.39
CA LEU A 263 8.73 7.07 18.82
C LEU A 263 7.70 5.95 19.15
N GLY A 264 7.66 4.91 18.31
CA GLY A 264 6.71 3.81 18.41
C GLY A 264 7.25 2.55 19.06
N ARG A 265 8.56 2.47 19.37
CA ARG A 265 9.24 1.27 19.91
C ARG A 265 9.21 0.03 18.98
N GLY A 266 8.95 0.23 17.68
CA GLY A 266 8.95 -0.88 16.73
C GLY A 266 10.30 -1.59 16.61
N GLY A 267 11.42 -0.90 16.88
CA GLY A 267 12.75 -1.53 16.89
C GLY A 267 12.85 -2.62 17.97
N GLU A 268 12.41 -2.33 19.20
CA GLU A 268 12.42 -3.30 20.30
C GLU A 268 11.53 -4.52 20.01
N GLU A 269 10.35 -4.29 19.41
CA GLU A 269 9.41 -5.36 19.02
C GLU A 269 10.01 -6.24 17.92
N ARG A 270 10.69 -5.64 16.94
CA ARG A 270 11.39 -6.36 15.87
C ARG A 270 12.55 -7.18 16.42
N ASP A 271 13.44 -6.59 17.21
CA ASP A 271 14.61 -7.26 17.78
C ASP A 271 14.21 -8.49 18.58
N ALA A 272 13.12 -8.39 19.36
CA ALA A 272 12.59 -9.51 20.12
C ALA A 272 12.11 -10.68 19.23
N CYS A 273 11.45 -10.37 18.11
CA CYS A 273 10.98 -11.39 17.17
C CYS A 273 12.15 -12.04 16.41
N GLU A 274 13.10 -11.23 15.92
CA GLU A 274 14.28 -11.72 15.18
C GLU A 274 15.18 -12.58 16.07
N ALA A 275 15.31 -12.25 17.36
CA ALA A 275 16.02 -13.08 18.34
C ALA A 275 15.45 -14.51 18.48
N HIS A 276 14.18 -14.71 18.13
CA HIS A 276 13.51 -16.02 18.12
C HIS A 276 13.39 -16.63 16.72
N GLY A 277 14.08 -16.07 15.72
CA GLY A 277 14.06 -16.57 14.34
C GLY A 277 12.73 -16.39 13.62
N ILE A 278 11.90 -15.45 14.07
CA ILE A 278 10.61 -15.12 13.44
C ILE A 278 10.86 -14.07 12.34
N PRO A 279 10.39 -14.28 11.10
CA PRO A 279 10.50 -13.28 10.04
C PRO A 279 9.61 -12.07 10.35
N VAL A 280 10.19 -10.87 10.24
CA VAL A 280 9.51 -9.59 10.51
C VAL A 280 9.50 -8.71 9.27
N GLU A 281 8.31 -8.22 8.90
CA GLU A 281 8.16 -7.12 7.93
C GLU A 281 7.80 -5.82 8.69
N VAL A 282 8.41 -4.69 8.32
CA VAL A 282 8.04 -3.38 8.86
C VAL A 282 7.45 -2.53 7.75
N VAL A 283 6.19 -2.12 7.95
CA VAL A 283 5.45 -1.28 7.01
C VAL A 283 5.30 0.10 7.62
N ALA A 284 5.93 1.08 6.96
CA ALA A 284 5.87 2.47 7.35
C ALA A 284 4.42 2.98 7.39
N GLY A 285 4.15 3.87 8.34
CA GLY A 285 2.88 4.55 8.49
C GLY A 285 2.99 6.05 8.31
N VAL A 286 1.86 6.69 8.07
CA VAL A 286 1.80 8.15 8.03
C VAL A 286 1.98 8.69 9.45
N THR A 287 3.19 9.12 9.80
CA THR A 287 3.49 9.59 11.16
C THR A 287 2.62 10.79 11.57
N SER A 288 2.19 10.81 12.83
CA SER A 288 1.42 11.93 13.40
C SER A 288 2.26 13.21 13.49
N ALA A 289 3.59 13.09 13.57
CA ALA A 289 4.49 14.24 13.64
C ALA A 289 4.44 15.15 12.41
N VAL A 290 4.03 14.63 11.25
CA VAL A 290 3.94 15.38 10.00
C VAL A 290 2.49 15.55 9.57
N SER A 291 1.70 14.50 9.67
CA SER A 291 0.33 14.51 9.14
C SER A 291 -0.66 15.29 9.99
N VAL A 292 -0.56 15.23 11.32
CA VAL A 292 -1.49 15.95 12.21
C VAL A 292 -1.33 17.48 12.08
N PRO A 293 -0.11 18.05 12.01
CA PRO A 293 0.06 19.46 11.65
C PRO A 293 -0.58 19.81 10.29
N ALA A 294 -0.43 18.94 9.28
CA ALA A 294 -1.02 19.17 7.97
C ALA A 294 -2.55 19.20 8.00
N ALA A 295 -3.20 18.39 8.86
CA ALA A 295 -4.65 18.43 9.09
C ALA A 295 -5.15 19.76 9.70
N ALA A 296 -4.25 20.54 10.30
CA ALA A 296 -4.50 21.89 10.80
C ALA A 296 -3.99 23.00 9.85
N GLY A 297 -3.58 22.63 8.62
CA GLY A 297 -3.00 23.58 7.66
C GLY A 297 -1.62 24.11 8.07
N ILE A 298 -0.89 23.39 8.94
CA ILE A 298 0.44 23.77 9.42
C ILE A 298 1.49 22.87 8.74
N PRO A 299 2.25 23.37 7.75
CA PRO A 299 3.34 22.60 7.19
C PRO A 299 4.51 22.53 8.19
N VAL A 300 5.21 21.41 8.29
CA VAL A 300 6.38 21.28 9.20
C VAL A 300 7.61 22.06 8.71
N THR A 301 7.67 22.35 7.40
CA THR A 301 8.69 23.20 6.77
C THR A 301 8.04 24.11 5.75
N HIS A 302 8.55 25.33 5.58
CA HIS A 302 8.07 26.24 4.55
C HIS A 302 9.19 27.20 4.13
N ARG A 303 9.36 27.44 2.82
CA ARG A 303 10.40 28.31 2.29
C ARG A 303 10.30 29.70 2.93
N GLY A 304 11.43 30.21 3.41
CA GLY A 304 11.49 31.52 4.08
C GLY A 304 10.93 31.53 5.51
N VAL A 305 10.43 30.41 6.02
CA VAL A 305 9.86 30.29 7.38
C VAL A 305 10.63 29.26 8.19
N ALA A 306 10.72 28.00 7.73
CA ALA A 306 11.46 26.94 8.41
C ALA A 306 12.20 26.04 7.42
N ARG A 307 13.50 25.83 7.65
CA ARG A 307 14.40 25.02 6.80
C ARG A 307 14.59 23.59 7.29
N GLY A 308 14.24 23.34 8.55
CA GLY A 308 14.31 22.03 9.18
C GLY A 308 13.23 21.89 10.26
N PHE A 309 13.05 20.66 10.71
CA PHE A 309 12.21 20.37 11.87
C PHE A 309 12.79 19.23 12.70
N THR A 310 12.43 19.19 13.98
CA THR A 310 12.82 18.13 14.92
C THR A 310 11.58 17.53 15.56
N VAL A 311 11.52 16.21 15.63
CA VAL A 311 10.49 15.47 16.37
C VAL A 311 11.07 15.05 17.72
N VAL A 312 10.38 15.35 18.81
CA VAL A 312 10.85 15.10 20.18
C VAL A 312 9.73 14.47 21.00
N THR A 313 10.08 13.55 21.90
CA THR A 313 9.16 13.02 22.91
C THR A 313 9.15 13.93 24.14
N GLY A 314 7.96 14.22 24.68
CA GLY A 314 7.80 14.95 25.94
C GLY A 314 7.79 14.07 27.20
N HIS A 315 8.04 12.76 27.08
CA HIS A 315 8.10 11.83 28.22
C HIS A 315 9.52 11.55 28.74
N GLU A 316 10.55 12.01 28.03
CA GLU A 316 11.97 11.82 28.39
C GLU A 316 12.67 13.17 28.55
N GLU A 317 13.92 13.16 29.00
CA GLU A 317 14.75 14.36 29.10
C GLU A 317 14.88 15.00 27.71
N ILE A 318 14.37 16.22 27.57
CA ILE A 318 14.37 16.93 26.29
C ILE A 318 15.83 17.34 25.99
N PRO A 319 16.41 16.90 24.86
CA PRO A 319 17.77 17.28 24.50
C PRO A 319 17.83 18.77 24.18
N VAL A 320 19.03 19.34 24.04
CA VAL A 320 19.19 20.73 23.58
C VAL A 320 18.53 20.87 22.20
N LEU A 321 17.47 21.68 22.12
CA LEU A 321 16.68 21.87 20.91
C LEU A 321 17.10 23.14 20.15
N PRO A 322 16.92 23.17 18.81
CA PRO A 322 17.11 24.39 18.02
C PRO A 322 16.20 25.52 18.49
N THR A 323 16.80 26.67 18.79
CA THR A 323 16.10 27.85 19.33
C THR A 323 15.74 28.88 18.27
N GLY A 324 16.32 28.77 17.08
CA GLY A 324 16.04 29.63 15.93
C GLY A 324 14.59 29.56 15.46
N GLY A 325 14.03 30.71 15.06
CA GLY A 325 12.70 30.80 14.47
C GLY A 325 12.58 30.11 13.11
N ASP A 326 13.72 29.82 12.46
CA ASP A 326 13.82 29.10 11.19
C ASP A 326 13.77 27.57 11.31
N HIS A 327 13.40 27.06 12.50
CA HIS A 327 13.29 25.64 12.79
C HIS A 327 11.99 25.31 13.55
N THR A 328 11.28 24.29 13.05
CA THR A 328 10.02 23.82 13.63
C THR A 328 10.29 22.71 14.65
N LEU A 329 9.68 22.78 15.82
CA LEU A 329 9.69 21.68 16.79
C LEU A 329 8.33 21.00 16.79
N VAL A 330 8.32 19.67 16.69
CA VAL A 330 7.12 18.86 16.83
C VAL A 330 7.28 17.97 18.06
N LEU A 331 6.47 18.23 19.08
CA LEU A 331 6.53 17.52 20.35
C LEU A 331 5.39 16.49 20.40
N LEU A 332 5.77 15.22 20.50
CA LEU A 332 4.85 14.11 20.71
C LEU A 332 4.78 13.76 22.20
N MET A 333 3.61 13.30 22.65
CA MET A 333 3.41 12.88 24.04
C MET A 333 3.77 13.97 25.07
N ALA A 334 3.63 15.25 24.72
CA ALA A 334 4.10 16.37 25.52
C ALA A 334 3.00 17.06 26.36
N VAL A 335 1.74 16.61 26.27
CA VAL A 335 0.60 17.27 26.96
C VAL A 335 0.81 17.35 28.48
N GLY A 336 1.20 16.24 29.12
CA GLY A 336 1.40 16.21 30.58
C GLY A 336 2.60 17.03 31.06
N GLY A 337 3.60 17.26 30.20
CA GLY A 337 4.81 18.01 30.51
C GLY A 337 4.85 19.43 29.93
N LEU A 338 3.74 19.91 29.33
CA LEU A 338 3.75 21.09 28.47
C LEU A 338 4.30 22.36 29.14
N ARG A 339 3.93 22.62 30.41
CA ARG A 339 4.43 23.80 31.16
C ARG A 339 5.94 23.74 31.37
N TRP A 340 6.45 22.56 31.72
CA TRP A 340 7.88 22.34 31.92
C TRP A 340 8.63 22.51 30.59
N THR A 341 8.14 21.89 29.51
CA THR A 341 8.73 22.03 28.17
C THR A 341 8.76 23.48 27.68
N ALA A 342 7.68 24.24 27.88
CA ALA A 342 7.64 25.66 27.51
C ALA A 342 8.67 26.49 28.28
N THR A 343 8.83 26.22 29.59
CA THR A 343 9.84 26.87 30.43
C THR A 343 11.24 26.57 29.94
N LEU A 344 11.54 25.29 29.70
CA LEU A 344 12.83 24.83 29.20
C LEU A 344 13.18 25.47 27.85
N LEU A 345 12.24 25.55 26.92
CA LEU A 345 12.44 26.20 25.62
C LEU A 345 12.84 27.67 25.79
N MET A 346 12.18 28.41 26.69
CA MET A 346 12.52 29.81 26.96
C MET A 346 13.90 29.96 27.61
N GLU A 347 14.23 29.09 28.58
CA GLU A 347 15.54 29.08 29.23
C GLU A 347 16.68 28.84 28.23
N HIS A 348 16.43 28.01 27.21
CA HIS A 348 17.40 27.73 26.15
C HIS A 348 17.43 28.79 25.04
N GLY A 349 16.62 29.85 25.14
CA GLY A 349 16.66 31.01 24.24
C GLY A 349 15.61 30.99 23.11
N ARG A 350 14.59 30.13 23.18
CA ARG A 350 13.41 30.26 22.30
C ARG A 350 12.60 31.48 22.72
N SER A 351 12.18 32.31 21.77
CA SER A 351 11.35 33.49 22.08
C SER A 351 10.02 33.09 22.74
N ALA A 352 9.65 33.81 23.81
CA ALA A 352 8.36 33.70 24.50
C ALA A 352 7.15 33.89 23.55
N ASP A 353 7.34 34.70 22.50
CA ASP A 353 6.32 35.00 21.47
C ASP A 353 6.29 33.98 20.33
N SER A 354 7.16 32.95 20.37
CA SER A 354 7.18 31.91 19.33
C SER A 354 5.80 31.25 19.24
N PRO A 355 5.17 31.21 18.06
CA PRO A 355 3.85 30.60 17.89
C PRO A 355 3.85 29.11 18.23
N VAL A 356 2.77 28.66 18.88
CA VAL A 356 2.53 27.26 19.24
C VAL A 356 1.12 26.86 18.84
N ALA A 357 0.98 25.66 18.28
CA ALA A 357 -0.29 24.98 18.05
C ALA A 357 -0.31 23.64 18.78
N ILE A 358 -1.42 23.32 19.44
CA ILE A 358 -1.76 21.98 19.91
C ILE A 358 -2.90 21.46 19.05
N ILE A 359 -2.70 20.33 18.40
CA ILE A 359 -3.69 19.65 17.58
C ILE A 359 -4.09 18.35 18.27
N GLU A 360 -5.28 18.33 18.87
CA GLU A 360 -5.85 17.14 19.52
C GLU A 360 -6.59 16.29 18.47
N ARG A 361 -6.44 14.96 18.57
CA ARG A 361 -7.20 13.98 17.78
C ARG A 361 -7.19 14.31 16.28
N GLY A 362 -6.01 14.53 15.72
CA GLY A 362 -5.83 14.88 14.31
C GLY A 362 -6.54 13.92 13.35
N PHE A 363 -7.20 14.45 12.32
CA PHE A 363 -8.07 13.75 11.36
C PHE A 363 -9.34 13.11 11.94
N ALA A 364 -9.57 13.16 13.25
CA ALA A 364 -10.85 12.74 13.82
C ALA A 364 -11.93 13.82 13.58
N PRO A 365 -13.22 13.45 13.49
CA PRO A 365 -14.31 14.41 13.35
C PRO A 365 -14.36 15.47 14.45
N ASP A 366 -13.82 15.16 15.62
CA ASP A 366 -13.75 16.01 16.80
C ASP A 366 -12.34 16.60 17.05
N GLN A 367 -11.54 16.74 15.99
CA GLN A 367 -10.24 17.43 16.01
C GLN A 367 -10.37 18.83 16.61
N ARG A 368 -9.45 19.20 17.51
CA ARG A 368 -9.40 20.55 18.13
C ARG A 368 -8.02 21.17 17.96
N ILE A 369 -8.00 22.48 17.69
CA ILE A 369 -6.77 23.27 17.56
C ILE A 369 -6.75 24.36 18.64
N THR A 370 -5.72 24.33 19.49
CA THR A 370 -5.41 25.36 20.48
C THR A 370 -4.16 26.10 20.04
N LEU A 371 -4.28 27.42 19.85
CA LEU A 371 -3.20 28.29 19.39
C LEU A 371 -2.79 29.23 20.51
N GLY A 372 -1.49 29.49 20.62
CA GLY A 372 -0.91 30.43 21.57
C GLY A 372 0.54 30.71 21.23
N THR A 373 1.30 31.13 22.23
CA THR A 373 2.75 31.33 22.18
C THR A 373 3.44 30.43 23.20
N VAL A 374 4.76 30.29 23.14
CA VAL A 374 5.51 29.51 24.14
C VAL A 374 5.19 29.97 25.55
N ALA A 375 5.03 31.28 25.79
CA ALA A 375 4.67 31.82 27.10
C ALA A 375 3.24 31.49 27.57
N THR A 376 2.28 31.31 26.66
CA THR A 376 0.84 31.26 26.99
C THR A 376 0.22 29.88 26.80
N ILE A 377 0.84 29.02 26.00
CA ILE A 377 0.21 27.78 25.53
C ILE A 377 -0.13 26.80 26.67
N ALA A 378 0.69 26.77 27.73
CA ALA A 378 0.46 25.89 28.88
C ALA A 378 -0.80 26.27 29.66
N ASP A 379 -1.04 27.57 29.87
CA ASP A 379 -2.24 28.05 30.56
C ASP A 379 -3.48 27.83 29.70
N LEU A 380 -3.39 28.14 28.40
CA LEU A 380 -4.46 27.90 27.43
C LEU A 380 -4.84 26.41 27.33
N ALA A 381 -3.87 25.51 27.43
CA ALA A 381 -4.11 24.07 27.42
C ALA A 381 -4.91 23.61 28.65
N VAL A 382 -4.61 24.17 29.84
CA VAL A 382 -5.36 23.89 31.07
C VAL A 382 -6.78 24.45 30.97
N GLU A 383 -6.92 25.71 30.56
CA GLU A 383 -8.23 26.38 30.42
C GLU A 383 -9.15 25.61 29.45
N ARG A 384 -8.59 25.11 28.34
CA ARG A 384 -9.35 24.40 27.31
C ARG A 384 -9.50 22.90 27.57
N GLY A 385 -8.95 22.37 28.66
CA GLY A 385 -8.95 20.94 28.96
C GLY A 385 -8.38 20.12 27.82
N VAL A 386 -7.15 20.43 27.38
CA VAL A 386 -6.46 19.68 26.32
C VAL A 386 -6.12 18.28 26.83
N GLU A 387 -6.48 17.27 26.04
CA GLU A 387 -6.22 15.87 26.38
C GLU A 387 -5.37 15.16 25.32
N SER A 388 -4.77 14.03 25.70
CA SER A 388 -4.04 13.16 24.77
C SER A 388 -5.00 12.22 24.00
N PRO A 389 -4.75 11.89 22.73
CA PRO A 389 -3.55 12.22 21.95
C PRO A 389 -3.58 13.62 21.32
N ALA A 390 -2.46 14.33 21.41
CA ALA A 390 -2.25 15.61 20.75
C ALA A 390 -0.81 15.76 20.24
N VAL A 391 -0.66 16.51 19.15
CA VAL A 391 0.63 16.90 18.57
C VAL A 391 0.83 18.40 18.81
N ILE A 392 1.99 18.77 19.34
CA ILE A 392 2.32 20.18 19.64
C ILE A 392 3.37 20.65 18.64
N VAL A 393 3.11 21.76 17.95
CA VAL A 393 3.99 22.36 16.96
C VAL A 393 4.44 23.72 17.46
N VAL A 394 5.76 23.96 17.52
CA VAL A 394 6.36 25.23 17.93
C VAL A 394 7.16 25.80 16.76
N GLY A 395 6.85 27.03 16.34
CA GLY A 395 7.57 27.72 15.26
C GLY A 395 6.68 28.58 14.37
N ASP A 396 7.30 29.43 13.56
CA ASP A 396 6.58 30.40 12.73
C ASP A 396 5.70 29.77 11.66
N VAL A 397 5.90 28.48 11.34
CA VAL A 397 5.00 27.72 10.46
C VAL A 397 3.56 27.66 10.98
N VAL A 398 3.35 27.79 12.30
CA VAL A 398 2.01 27.85 12.90
C VAL A 398 1.22 29.06 12.38
N ARG A 399 1.89 30.17 12.04
CA ARG A 399 1.24 31.35 11.47
C ARG A 399 0.60 31.10 10.10
N LEU A 400 1.00 30.01 9.43
CA LEU A 400 0.47 29.64 8.13
C LEU A 400 -0.90 28.95 8.21
N SER A 401 -1.29 28.45 9.38
CA SER A 401 -2.61 27.84 9.63
C SER A 401 -3.74 28.82 9.27
N PRO A 402 -4.81 28.36 8.60
CA PRO A 402 -6.02 29.14 8.39
C PRO A 402 -6.61 29.70 9.70
N GLU A 403 -6.63 28.90 10.76
CA GLU A 403 -7.14 29.25 12.08
C GLU A 403 -6.32 30.36 12.74
N TRP A 404 -4.99 30.35 12.55
CA TRP A 404 -4.13 31.44 13.04
C TRP A 404 -4.50 32.75 12.35
N ARG A 405 -4.63 32.74 11.03
CA ARG A 405 -4.98 33.92 10.24
C ARG A 405 -6.35 34.45 10.63
N GLN A 406 -7.36 33.59 10.74
CA GLN A 406 -8.72 34.02 11.13
C GLN A 406 -8.76 34.75 12.47
N ARG A 407 -7.95 34.34 13.46
CA ARG A 407 -7.88 35.01 14.78
C ARG A 407 -7.10 36.33 14.76
N HIS A 408 -6.29 36.58 13.74
CA HIS A 408 -5.40 37.74 13.64
C HIS A 408 -5.64 38.62 12.40
N THR A 409 -6.65 38.31 11.59
CA THR A 409 -7.17 39.23 10.59
C THR A 409 -7.98 40.31 11.32
N PRO A 410 -7.62 41.60 11.23
CA PRO A 410 -8.47 42.66 11.77
C PRO A 410 -9.84 42.57 11.12
N ALA A 411 -10.91 42.63 11.91
CA ALA A 411 -12.27 42.66 11.39
C ALA A 411 -12.34 43.75 10.31
N ALA A 412 -12.77 43.38 9.10
CA ALA A 412 -12.98 44.35 8.03
C ALA A 412 -14.01 45.37 8.52
N SER A 413 -13.53 46.59 8.77
CA SER A 413 -14.31 47.76 9.19
C SER A 413 -15.15 48.31 8.07
#